data_AF-A0A9P5JE95-F1
#
_entry.id   AF-A0A9P5JE95-F1
#
_cell.length_a   1.000
_cell.length_b   1.000
_cell.length_c   1.000
_cell.angle_alpha   90.00
_cell.angle_beta   90.00
_cell.angle_gamma   90.00
#
_symmetry.space_group_name_H-M   'P 1'
#
loop_
_entity.id
_entity.type
_entity.pdbx_description
1 polymer ?
#
loop_
_entity_poly.entity_id
_entity_poly.type
_entity_poly.pdbx_seq_one_letter_code
_entity_poly.pdbx_strand_id
1 'polypeptide(L)'
;MTFDQATTAAQVVEEYKDAIRGKTGILNEDGTSNFFLKTIEQGAATALFAAFDPSVIAHNGDLLSDCAPASTSLPIPIPEFFNSPAEADKLWSAAEEAWGVEFAKAE
;
A
#
# COMPACT_ATOMS: atom_id res chain seq x y z
N MET A 1 -30.93 -6.63 -4.22
CA MET A 1 -31.16 -5.19 -4.51
C MET A 1 -30.64 -4.83 -5.90
N THR A 2 -31.09 -3.73 -6.53
CA THR A 2 -30.47 -3.19 -7.76
C THR A 2 -29.68 -1.92 -7.38
N PHE A 3 -28.38 -1.89 -7.64
CA PHE A 3 -27.53 -0.75 -7.31
C PHE A 3 -27.56 0.30 -8.42
N ASP A 4 -27.58 1.57 -8.02
CA ASP A 4 -27.57 2.75 -8.90
C ASP A 4 -26.60 3.82 -8.39
N GLN A 5 -26.53 4.96 -9.08
CA GLN A 5 -25.63 6.06 -8.71
C GLN A 5 -25.99 6.77 -7.38
N ALA A 6 -27.18 6.54 -6.84
CA ALA A 6 -27.59 7.08 -5.55
C ALA A 6 -27.27 6.11 -4.40
N THR A 7 -26.83 4.89 -4.69
CA THR A 7 -26.47 3.90 -3.68
C THR A 7 -25.22 4.32 -2.92
N THR A 8 -25.35 4.41 -1.60
CA THR A 8 -24.25 4.73 -0.69
C THR A 8 -23.42 3.50 -0.32
N ALA A 9 -22.16 3.70 0.07
CA ALA A 9 -21.28 2.61 0.53
C ALA A 9 -21.88 1.84 1.72
N ALA A 10 -22.59 2.52 2.63
CA ALA A 10 -23.25 1.88 3.78
C ALA A 10 -24.34 0.89 3.35
N GLN A 11 -25.11 1.22 2.32
CA GLN A 11 -26.16 0.33 1.79
C GLN A 11 -25.57 -0.91 1.12
N VAL A 12 -24.46 -0.76 0.41
CA VAL A 12 -23.74 -1.90 -0.20
C VAL A 12 -23.19 -2.82 0.88
N VAL A 13 -22.58 -2.27 1.93
CA VAL A 13 -22.05 -3.06 3.05
C VAL A 13 -23.16 -3.84 3.74
N GLU A 14 -24.30 -3.21 4.03
CA GLU A 14 -25.42 -3.88 4.71
C GLU A 14 -26.04 -5.02 3.88
N GLU A 15 -26.19 -4.87 2.57
CA GLU A 15 -26.71 -5.94 1.70
C GLU A 15 -25.74 -7.13 1.64
N TYR A 16 -24.44 -6.89 1.57
CA TYR A 16 -23.45 -7.94 1.36
C TYR A 16 -22.87 -8.53 2.65
N LYS A 17 -22.98 -7.87 3.80
CA LYS A 17 -22.24 -8.23 5.03
C LYS A 17 -22.28 -9.72 5.36
N ASP A 18 -23.43 -10.38 5.27
CA ASP A 18 -23.56 -11.80 5.61
C ASP A 18 -23.04 -12.74 4.50
N ALA A 19 -23.04 -12.27 3.26
CA ALA A 19 -22.48 -13.00 2.13
C ALA A 19 -20.94 -13.01 2.17
N ILE A 20 -20.32 -11.92 2.63
CA ILE A 20 -18.86 -11.75 2.74
C ILE A 20 -18.29 -12.07 4.14
N ARG A 21 -19.15 -12.17 5.17
CA ARG A 21 -18.79 -12.54 6.55
C ARG A 21 -17.95 -13.82 6.57
N GLY A 22 -16.72 -13.72 7.07
CA GLY A 22 -15.79 -14.85 7.23
C GLY A 22 -15.29 -15.50 5.92
N LYS A 23 -15.71 -15.02 4.75
CA LYS A 23 -15.31 -15.58 3.44
C LYS A 23 -14.25 -14.76 2.73
N THR A 24 -14.09 -13.52 3.16
CA THR A 24 -13.06 -12.62 2.67
C THR A 24 -12.26 -12.15 3.88
N GLY A 25 -10.93 -12.08 3.78
CA GLY A 25 -10.11 -11.45 4.81
C GLY A 25 -10.35 -9.95 4.96
N ILE A 26 -11.49 -9.45 4.47
CA ILE A 26 -11.90 -8.05 4.37
C ILE A 26 -12.85 -7.69 5.54
N LEU A 27 -13.55 -8.66 6.14
CA LEU A 27 -14.45 -8.45 7.28
C LEU A 27 -14.22 -9.46 8.41
N ASN A 28 -14.34 -8.99 9.65
CA ASN A 28 -14.27 -9.74 10.90
C ASN A 28 -15.59 -10.50 11.14
N GLU A 29 -15.60 -11.43 12.09
CA GLU A 29 -16.81 -12.19 12.46
C GLU A 29 -17.96 -11.29 12.96
N ASP A 30 -17.62 -10.14 13.56
CA ASP A 30 -18.55 -9.12 14.03
C ASP A 30 -19.04 -8.16 12.92
N GLY A 31 -18.61 -8.35 11.67
CA GLY A 31 -18.97 -7.53 10.53
C GLY A 31 -18.17 -6.23 10.39
N THR A 32 -17.21 -5.96 11.27
CA THR A 32 -16.26 -4.85 11.11
C THR A 32 -15.20 -5.18 10.06
N SER A 33 -14.49 -4.19 9.53
CA SER A 33 -13.43 -4.43 8.55
C SER A 33 -12.27 -5.21 9.17
N ASN A 34 -11.86 -6.29 8.50
CA ASN A 34 -10.67 -7.06 8.79
C ASN A 34 -9.54 -6.60 7.87
N PHE A 35 -8.45 -6.16 8.49
CA PHE A 35 -7.08 -5.94 7.99
C PHE A 35 -6.79 -5.14 6.71
N PHE A 36 -7.75 -4.86 5.82
CA PHE A 36 -7.44 -4.30 4.48
C PHE A 36 -8.01 -2.91 4.20
N LEU A 37 -8.93 -2.38 5.01
CA LEU A 37 -9.47 -1.05 4.77
C LEU A 37 -8.96 -0.08 5.83
N LYS A 38 -7.81 0.56 5.53
CA LYS A 38 -7.33 1.72 6.28
C LYS A 38 -8.33 2.87 6.10
N THR A 39 -8.54 3.68 7.15
CA THR A 39 -9.15 5.00 6.95
C THR A 39 -8.24 5.87 6.06
N ILE A 40 -8.75 7.00 5.56
CA ILE A 40 -7.93 7.94 4.77
C ILE A 40 -6.72 8.39 5.58
N GLU A 41 -6.90 8.68 6.86
CA GLU A 41 -5.85 9.12 7.77
C GLU A 41 -4.81 8.01 7.98
N GLN A 42 -5.25 6.77 8.19
CA GLN A 42 -4.35 5.62 8.34
C GLN A 42 -3.59 5.31 7.04
N GLY A 43 -4.22 5.49 5.87
CA GLY A 43 -3.58 5.33 4.58
C GLY A 43 -2.54 6.42 4.29
N ALA A 44 -2.82 7.66 4.69
CA ALA A 44 -1.90 8.79 4.53
C ALA A 44 -0.76 8.79 5.55
N ALA A 45 -0.92 8.13 6.70
CA ALA A 45 0.03 8.17 7.80
C ALA A 45 1.45 7.76 7.39
N THR A 46 1.62 6.70 6.60
CA THR A 46 2.96 6.27 6.15
C THR A 46 3.66 7.32 5.29
N ALA A 47 2.92 8.04 4.44
CA ALA A 47 3.48 9.11 3.63
C ALA A 47 3.92 10.31 4.48
N LEU A 48 3.12 10.66 5.50
CA LEU A 48 3.49 11.71 6.46
C LEU A 48 4.72 11.30 7.28
N PHE A 49 4.78 10.06 7.75
CA PHE A 49 5.95 9.52 8.45
C PHE A 49 7.20 9.59 7.57
N ALA A 50 7.13 9.11 6.33
CA ALA A 50 8.24 9.17 5.38
C ALA A 50 8.74 10.60 5.10
N ALA A 51 7.82 11.58 5.11
CA ALA A 51 8.15 12.98 4.82
C ALA A 51 8.75 13.74 6.02
N PHE A 52 8.35 13.41 7.26
CA PHE A 52 8.63 14.24 8.43
C PHE A 52 9.44 13.56 9.53
N ASP A 53 9.43 12.24 9.63
CA ASP A 53 10.10 11.56 10.74
C ASP A 53 11.60 11.36 10.43
N PRO A 54 12.51 11.92 11.23
CA PRO A 54 13.95 11.82 10.98
C PRO A 54 14.49 10.39 11.15
N SER A 55 13.76 9.49 11.82
CA SER A 55 14.18 8.09 11.95
C SER A 55 14.23 7.37 10.60
N VAL A 56 13.50 7.87 9.60
CA VAL A 56 13.50 7.34 8.22
C VAL A 56 14.89 7.42 7.56
N ILE A 57 15.75 8.35 7.99
CA ILE A 57 17.12 8.47 7.48
C ILE A 57 17.90 7.16 7.68
N ALA A 58 17.67 6.45 8.80
CA ALA A 58 18.32 5.17 9.08
C ALA A 58 17.79 4.01 8.20
N HIS A 59 16.70 4.24 7.47
CA HIS A 59 15.96 3.26 6.65
C HIS A 59 15.81 3.75 5.20
N ASN A 60 16.76 4.56 4.71
CA ASN A 60 16.70 5.07 3.35
C ASN A 60 16.78 3.92 2.33
N GLY A 61 15.84 3.90 1.38
CA GLY A 61 15.69 2.82 0.39
C GLY A 61 14.84 1.63 0.86
N ASP A 62 14.47 1.55 2.13
CA ASP A 62 13.59 0.49 2.63
C ASP A 62 12.13 0.73 2.21
N LEU A 63 11.37 -0.37 2.08
CA LEU A 63 9.92 -0.32 1.97
C LEU A 63 9.33 0.01 3.36
N LEU A 64 8.35 0.91 3.41
CA LEU A 64 7.64 1.26 4.65
C LEU A 64 6.20 0.75 4.63
N SER A 65 5.75 0.17 5.75
CA SER A 65 4.34 -0.12 6.01
C SER A 65 4.02 0.19 7.47
N ASP A 66 2.88 0.85 7.68
CA ASP A 66 2.38 1.26 9.00
C ASP A 66 3.42 2.05 9.81
N CYS A 67 4.01 3.05 9.15
CA CYS A 67 5.03 3.93 9.73
C CYS A 67 6.27 3.19 10.28
N ALA A 68 6.59 2.02 9.73
CA ALA A 68 7.74 1.22 10.10
C ALA A 68 8.35 0.52 8.87
N PRO A 69 9.61 0.04 8.93
CA PRO A 69 10.17 -0.81 7.90
C PRO A 69 9.29 -2.04 7.66
N ALA A 70 8.92 -2.28 6.41
CA ALA A 70 7.99 -3.34 6.01
C ALA A 70 8.46 -4.74 6.40
N SER A 71 9.77 -4.94 6.56
CA SER A 71 10.36 -6.17 7.09
C SER A 71 9.91 -6.51 8.52
N THR A 72 9.45 -5.51 9.27
CA THR A 72 8.96 -5.65 10.65
C THR A 72 7.44 -5.65 10.75
N SER A 73 6.74 -5.03 9.78
CA SER A 73 5.29 -4.79 9.85
C SER A 73 4.47 -5.66 8.90
N LEU A 74 5.06 -6.23 7.84
CA LEU A 74 4.35 -7.15 6.95
C LEU A 74 4.56 -8.61 7.35
N PRO A 75 3.50 -9.45 7.31
CA PRO A 75 3.61 -10.89 7.54
C PRO A 75 4.14 -11.65 6.31
N ILE A 76 4.59 -10.95 5.27
CA ILE A 76 5.10 -11.52 4.02
C ILE A 76 6.54 -11.08 3.79
N PRO A 77 7.41 -11.96 3.28
CA PRO A 77 8.77 -11.59 2.94
C PRO A 77 8.78 -10.58 1.78
N ILE A 78 9.66 -9.59 1.89
CA ILE A 78 9.90 -8.64 0.80
C ILE A 78 10.66 -9.38 -0.32
N PRO A 79 10.15 -9.37 -1.56
CA PRO A 79 10.84 -10.02 -2.68
C PRO A 79 12.25 -9.45 -2.89
N GLU A 80 13.21 -10.31 -3.20
CA GLU A 80 14.64 -9.93 -3.32
C GLU A 80 14.90 -8.81 -4.33
N PHE A 81 14.10 -8.73 -5.41
CA PHE A 81 14.27 -7.72 -6.45
C PHE A 81 14.03 -6.29 -5.97
N PHE A 82 13.32 -6.08 -4.85
CA PHE A 82 13.10 -4.73 -4.29
C PHE A 82 14.40 -4.04 -3.88
N ASN A 83 15.38 -4.82 -3.42
CA ASN A 83 16.66 -4.31 -2.95
C ASN A 83 17.79 -4.56 -3.95
N SER A 84 17.48 -4.90 -5.21
CA SER A 84 18.46 -5.19 -6.25
C SER A 84 18.84 -3.92 -7.02
N PRO A 85 20.08 -3.43 -6.93
CA PRO A 85 20.53 -2.28 -7.72
C PRO A 85 20.44 -2.55 -9.23
N ALA A 86 20.70 -3.80 -9.66
CA ALA A 86 20.62 -4.18 -11.05
C ALA A 86 19.19 -4.08 -11.62
N GLU A 87 18.18 -4.47 -10.82
CA GLU A 87 16.78 -4.31 -11.23
C GLU A 87 16.35 -2.84 -11.19
N ALA A 88 16.86 -2.06 -10.23
CA ALA A 88 16.63 -0.61 -10.18
C ALA A 88 17.20 0.10 -11.42
N ASP A 89 18.44 -0.20 -11.83
CA ASP A 89 19.08 0.36 -13.02
C ASP A 89 18.32 -0.01 -14.31
N LYS A 90 17.87 -1.25 -14.40
CA LYS A 90 17.08 -1.74 -15.53
C LYS A 90 15.72 -1.04 -15.60
N LEU A 91 15.05 -0.88 -14.47
CA LEU A 91 13.78 -0.15 -14.38
C LEU A 91 13.96 1.32 -14.75
N TRP A 92 15.03 1.95 -14.27
CA TRP A 92 15.34 3.35 -14.57
C TRP A 92 15.58 3.57 -16.06
N SER A 93 16.43 2.75 -16.67
CA SER A 93 16.73 2.84 -18.11
C SER A 93 15.48 2.66 -18.98
N ALA A 94 14.59 1.72 -18.60
CA ALA A 94 13.32 1.51 -19.30
C ALA A 94 12.36 2.69 -19.13
N ALA A 95 12.36 3.35 -17.96
CA ALA A 95 11.56 4.54 -17.72
C ALA A 95 12.05 5.74 -18.56
N GLU A 96 13.36 5.95 -18.64
CA GLU A 96 13.99 6.98 -19.49
C GLU A 96 13.61 6.81 -20.96
N GLU A 97 13.72 5.58 -21.48
CA GLU A 97 13.32 5.25 -22.86
C GLU A 97 11.83 5.52 -23.09
N ALA A 98 10.96 5.06 -22.19
CA ALA A 98 9.51 5.20 -22.34
C ALA A 98 9.04 6.67 -22.30
N TRP A 99 9.78 7.53 -21.59
CA TRP A 99 9.42 8.94 -21.43
C TRP A 99 10.24 9.88 -22.34
N GLY A 100 11.27 9.36 -23.02
CA GLY A 100 12.15 10.14 -23.89
C GLY A 100 12.97 11.19 -23.12
N VAL A 101 13.36 10.89 -21.89
CA VAL A 101 14.12 11.78 -21.00
C VAL A 101 15.36 11.06 -20.48
N GLU A 102 16.39 11.81 -20.12
CA GLU A 102 17.54 11.31 -19.36
C GLU A 102 17.60 12.05 -18.03
N PHE A 103 17.79 11.31 -16.94
CA PHE A 103 18.00 11.87 -15.62
C PHE A 103 19.47 11.77 -15.24
N ALA A 104 19.98 12.77 -14.51
CA ALA A 104 21.30 12.68 -13.92
C ALA A 104 21.34 11.52 -12.92
N LYS A 105 22.32 10.64 -13.04
CA LYS A 105 22.55 9.59 -12.04
C LYS A 105 23.01 10.24 -10.73
N ALA A 106 22.41 9.82 -9.62
CA ALA A 106 22.85 10.25 -8.29
C ALA A 106 24.27 9.70 -8.02
N GLU A 107 25.18 10.55 -7.54
CA GLU A 107 26.53 10.19 -7.08
C GLU A 107 26.52 9.46 -5.73
#